data_AF-A0A7K2Y4N1-F1
#
_entry.id   AF-A0A7K2Y4N1-F1
#
_cell.length_a   1.000
_cell.length_b   1.000
_cell.length_c   1.000
_cell.angle_alpha   90.00
_cell.angle_beta   90.00
_cell.angle_gamma   90.00
#
_symmetry.space_group_name_H-M   'P 1'
#
loop_
_entity.id
_entity.type
_entity.pdbx_description
1 polymer ?
#
loop_
_entity_poly.entity_id
_entity_poly.type
_entity_poly.pdbx_seq_one_letter_code
_entity_poly.pdbx_strand_id
1 'polypeptide(L)'
;YTGLGGGIQLLGMQLGEIAPGGVGSGLYGMLIMAIIAVFIAGLMVGRTPEYLGKKISTREIKLAACYILITPALVLCFTAAAMALPTPGNSMTNSGAHGFSEILYAYTSGANNNGS
;
A
#
# COMPACT_ATOMS: atom_id res chain seq x y z
N TYR A 1 7.33 -20.30 -0.06
CA TYR A 1 7.17 -19.96 -1.49
C TYR A 1 8.53 -19.92 -2.18
N THR A 2 8.59 -20.01 -3.51
CA THR A 2 9.81 -19.63 -4.26
C THR A 2 10.03 -18.12 -4.16
N GLY A 3 11.26 -17.64 -4.38
CA GLY A 3 11.57 -16.21 -4.27
C GLY A 3 10.66 -15.31 -5.11
N LEU A 4 10.42 -15.70 -6.37
CA LEU A 4 9.52 -14.97 -7.27
C LEU A 4 8.05 -15.11 -6.88
N GLY A 5 7.61 -16.32 -6.50
CA GLY A 5 6.21 -16.57 -6.13
C GLY A 5 5.79 -15.79 -4.89
N GLY A 6 6.63 -15.78 -3.84
CA GLY A 6 6.38 -14.98 -2.65
C GLY A 6 6.50 -13.47 -2.92
N GLY A 7 7.42 -13.07 -3.79
CA GLY A 7 7.56 -11.67 -4.21
C GLY A 7 6.31 -11.12 -4.90
N ILE A 8 5.66 -11.90 -5.78
CA ILE A 8 4.42 -11.48 -6.44
C ILE A 8 3.28 -11.29 -5.42
N GLN A 9 3.15 -12.19 -4.45
CA GLN A 9 2.13 -12.06 -3.40
C GLN A 9 2.38 -10.83 -2.51
N LEU A 10 3.63 -10.61 -2.12
CA LEU A 10 4.03 -9.45 -1.34
C LEU A 10 3.74 -8.15 -2.09
N LEU A 11 4.08 -8.08 -3.39
CA LEU A 11 3.76 -6.93 -4.23
C LEU A 11 2.25 -6.69 -4.33
N GLY A 12 1.45 -7.75 -4.46
CA GLY A 12 -0.01 -7.64 -4.47
C GLY A 12 -0.56 -6.96 -3.22
N MET A 13 -0.06 -7.33 -2.03
CA MET A 13 -0.44 -6.67 -0.79
C MET A 13 0.06 -5.22 -0.72
N GLN A 14 1.30 -4.97 -1.12
CA GLN A 14 1.91 -3.62 -1.07
C GLN A 14 1.23 -2.61 -1.99
N LEU A 15 0.57 -3.07 -3.05
CA LEU A 15 -0.26 -2.22 -3.92
C LEU A 15 -1.60 -1.80 -3.27
N GLY A 16 -1.84 -2.16 -2.01
CA GLY A 16 -2.95 -1.66 -1.20
C GLY A 16 -4.20 -2.53 -1.24
N GLU A 17 -4.07 -3.81 -1.59
CA GLU A 17 -5.18 -4.77 -1.67
C GLU A 17 -6.39 -4.23 -2.43
N ILE A 18 -6.14 -3.69 -3.60
CA ILE A 18 -7.20 -3.07 -4.40
C ILE A 18 -7.93 -4.14 -5.24
N ALA A 19 -7.23 -5.21 -5.64
CA ALA A 19 -7.80 -6.31 -6.43
C ALA A 19 -7.08 -7.66 -6.22
N PRO A 20 -7.76 -8.72 -5.74
CA PRO A 20 -9.03 -8.68 -5.00
C PRO A 20 -8.79 -8.14 -3.58
N GLY A 21 -9.49 -7.06 -3.23
CA GLY A 21 -9.37 -6.46 -1.90
C GLY A 21 -10.27 -7.07 -0.85
N GLY A 22 -10.06 -6.64 0.40
CA GLY A 22 -10.93 -6.98 1.52
C GLY A 22 -12.38 -6.48 1.33
N VAL A 23 -13.30 -7.08 2.11
CA VAL A 23 -14.73 -6.74 2.06
C VAL A 23 -14.93 -5.27 2.44
N GLY A 24 -15.35 -4.45 1.47
CA GLY A 24 -15.49 -3.00 1.63
C GLY A 24 -14.18 -2.23 1.44
N SER A 25 -13.06 -2.72 2.00
CA SER A 25 -11.75 -2.04 1.88
C SER A 25 -11.19 -1.98 0.47
N GLY A 26 -11.37 -3.05 -0.31
CA GLY A 26 -11.01 -3.03 -1.72
C GLY A 26 -11.81 -1.99 -2.52
N LEU A 27 -13.10 -1.83 -2.21
CA LEU A 27 -13.98 -0.91 -2.95
C LEU A 27 -13.61 0.55 -2.70
N TYR A 28 -13.45 0.98 -1.44
CA TYR A 28 -13.04 2.35 -1.17
C TYR A 28 -11.62 2.62 -1.66
N GLY A 29 -10.70 1.64 -1.56
CA GLY A 29 -9.35 1.76 -2.11
C GLY A 29 -9.36 1.99 -3.63
N MET A 30 -10.20 1.24 -4.36
CA MET A 30 -10.39 1.41 -5.80
C MET A 30 -10.97 2.78 -6.15
N LEU A 31 -11.96 3.27 -5.38
CA LEU A 31 -12.53 4.60 -5.59
C LEU A 31 -11.50 5.71 -5.36
N ILE A 32 -10.66 5.59 -4.34
CA ILE A 32 -9.59 6.57 -4.08
C ILE A 32 -8.57 6.56 -5.21
N MET A 33 -8.21 5.39 -5.73
CA MET A 33 -7.35 5.30 -6.93
C MET A 33 -8.02 5.93 -8.16
N ALA A 34 -9.33 5.76 -8.35
CA ALA A 34 -10.05 6.41 -9.43
C ALA A 34 -10.01 7.94 -9.31
N ILE A 35 -10.16 8.49 -8.10
CA ILE A 35 -10.05 9.94 -7.83
C ILE A 35 -8.65 10.45 -8.21
N ILE A 36 -7.59 9.74 -7.81
CA ILE A 36 -6.21 10.10 -8.15
C ILE A 36 -5.96 10.01 -9.67
N ALA A 37 -6.44 8.94 -10.31
CA ALA A 37 -6.30 8.75 -11.76
C ALA A 37 -6.99 9.87 -12.55
N VAL A 38 -8.23 10.23 -12.18
CA VAL A 38 -8.97 11.34 -12.79
C VAL A 38 -8.30 12.69 -12.54
N PHE A 39 -7.74 12.89 -11.35
CA PHE A 39 -6.95 14.08 -11.03
C PHE A 39 -5.76 14.24 -11.98
N ILE A 40 -4.96 13.18 -12.14
CA ILE A 40 -3.81 13.17 -13.04
C ILE A 40 -4.25 13.38 -14.49
N ALA A 41 -5.29 12.67 -14.95
CA ALA A 41 -5.83 12.81 -16.29
C ALA A 41 -6.35 14.23 -16.58
N GLY A 42 -7.07 14.85 -15.63
CA GLY A 42 -7.53 16.23 -15.74
C GLY A 42 -6.36 17.21 -15.88
N LEU A 43 -5.33 17.06 -15.05
CA LEU A 43 -4.11 17.87 -15.14
C LEU A 43 -3.40 17.72 -16.49
N MET A 44 -3.30 16.50 -17.02
CA MET A 44 -2.66 16.23 -18.33
C MET A 44 -3.36 16.92 -19.50
N VAL A 45 -4.69 17.07 -19.43
CA VAL A 45 -5.50 17.71 -20.48
C VAL A 45 -5.75 19.20 -20.19
N GLY A 46 -5.28 19.73 -19.05
CA GLY A 46 -5.49 21.11 -18.63
C GLY A 46 -6.94 21.42 -18.24
N ARG A 47 -7.70 20.41 -17.80
CA ARG A 47 -9.10 20.54 -17.36
C ARG A 47 -9.21 20.33 -15.85
N THR A 48 -10.24 20.92 -15.24
CA THR A 48 -10.56 20.64 -13.84
C THR A 48 -10.97 19.17 -13.70
N PRO A 49 -10.35 18.39 -12.80
CA PRO A 49 -10.70 17.00 -12.60
C PRO A 49 -12.14 16.82 -12.14
N GLU A 50 -12.84 15.85 -12.73
CA GLU A 50 -14.25 15.58 -12.47
C GLU A 50 -14.52 14.08 -12.52
N TYR A 51 -15.10 13.54 -11.44
CA TYR A 51 -15.48 12.14 -11.35
C TYR A 51 -17.00 12.04 -11.14
N LEU A 52 -17.69 11.30 -12.01
CA LEU A 52 -19.16 11.12 -11.97
C LEU A 52 -19.95 12.44 -11.89
N GLY A 53 -19.55 13.46 -12.65
CA GLY A 53 -20.21 14.77 -12.63
C GLY A 53 -19.79 15.69 -11.49
N LYS A 54 -18.92 15.23 -10.57
CA LYS A 54 -18.47 15.99 -9.41
C LYS A 54 -17.03 16.45 -9.58
N LYS A 55 -16.83 17.76 -9.46
CA LYS A 55 -15.50 18.37 -9.49
C LYS A 55 -14.71 17.95 -8.26
N ILE A 56 -13.45 17.57 -8.46
CA ILE A 56 -12.55 17.19 -7.38
C ILE A 56 -11.78 18.43 -6.92
N SER A 57 -12.04 18.84 -5.69
CA SER A 57 -11.41 19.96 -5.00
C SER A 57 -10.06 19.59 -4.38
N THR A 58 -9.28 20.60 -4.02
CA THR A 58 -7.99 20.42 -3.32
C THR A 58 -8.12 19.63 -2.02
N ARG A 59 -9.25 19.74 -1.30
CA ARG A 59 -9.48 19.01 -0.05
C ARG A 59 -9.57 17.51 -0.30
N GLU A 60 -10.30 17.09 -1.33
CA GLU A 60 -10.48 15.68 -1.68
C GLU A 60 -9.16 15.07 -2.14
N ILE A 61 -8.35 15.79 -2.92
CA ILE A 61 -7.02 15.34 -3.33
C ILE A 61 -6.08 15.18 -2.14
N LYS A 62 -6.08 16.11 -1.18
CA LYS A 62 -5.27 15.97 0.04
C LYS A 62 -5.64 14.72 0.83
N LEU A 63 -6.94 14.45 0.98
CA LEU A 63 -7.40 13.25 1.70
C LEU A 63 -7.06 11.96 0.94
N ALA A 64 -7.25 11.94 -0.38
CA ALA A 64 -6.86 10.81 -1.24
C ALA A 64 -5.35 10.55 -1.20
N ALA A 65 -4.54 11.62 -1.24
CA ALA A 65 -3.09 11.53 -1.12
C ALA A 65 -2.65 11.01 0.26
N CYS A 66 -3.26 11.49 1.35
CA CYS A 66 -3.00 10.95 2.69
C CYS A 66 -3.34 9.46 2.76
N TYR A 67 -4.48 9.05 2.22
CA TYR A 67 -4.91 7.66 2.22
C TYR A 67 -3.88 6.73 1.54
N ILE A 68 -3.45 7.05 0.31
CA ILE A 68 -2.50 6.19 -0.42
C ILE A 68 -1.10 6.16 0.20
N LEU A 69 -0.75 7.15 1.02
CA LEU A 69 0.56 7.26 1.66
C LEU A 69 0.63 6.59 3.03
N ILE A 70 -0.49 6.42 3.73
CA ILE A 70 -0.50 5.86 5.09
C ILE A 70 0.06 4.44 5.10
N THR A 71 -0.46 3.54 4.27
CA THR A 71 -0.04 2.14 4.21
C THR A 71 1.46 1.99 3.90
N PRO A 72 2.00 2.54 2.79
CA PRO A 72 3.43 2.41 2.51
C PRO A 72 4.31 3.09 3.57
N ALA A 73 3.87 4.20 4.16
CA ALA A 73 4.62 4.83 5.26
C ALA A 73 4.70 3.92 6.48
N LEU A 74 3.60 3.27 6.89
CA LEU A 74 3.59 2.34 8.01
C LEU A 74 4.49 1.13 7.75
N VAL A 75 4.41 0.54 6.55
CA VAL A 75 5.27 -0.59 6.16
C VAL A 75 6.73 -0.20 6.24
N LEU A 76 7.14 0.90 5.58
CA LEU A 76 8.54 1.31 5.54
C LEU A 76 9.07 1.72 6.91
N CYS A 77 8.31 2.50 7.68
CA CYS A 77 8.73 2.96 9.00
C CYS A 77 8.86 1.81 9.99
N PHE A 78 7.91 0.88 10.03
CA PHE A 78 7.98 -0.24 10.98
C PHE A 78 8.98 -1.30 10.56
N THR A 79 9.11 -1.61 9.26
CA THR A 79 10.20 -2.48 8.79
C THR A 79 11.56 -1.86 9.11
N ALA A 80 11.77 -0.57 8.88
CA ALA A 80 13.01 0.11 9.24
C ALA A 80 13.27 0.10 10.75
N ALA A 81 12.26 0.39 11.57
CA ALA A 81 12.37 0.35 13.02
C ALA A 81 12.72 -1.06 13.54
N ALA A 82 12.08 -2.10 13.01
CA ALA A 82 12.38 -3.49 13.38
C ALA A 82 13.81 -3.89 13.01
N MET A 83 14.27 -3.49 11.83
CA MET A 83 15.63 -3.78 11.36
C MET A 83 16.71 -2.98 12.09
N ALA A 84 16.37 -1.85 12.71
CA ALA A 84 17.29 -1.03 13.49
C ALA A 84 17.49 -1.55 14.93
N LEU A 85 16.60 -2.41 15.41
CA LEU A 85 16.73 -3.02 16.74
C LEU A 85 17.77 -4.16 16.72
N PRO A 86 18.35 -4.53 17.88
CA PRO A 86 19.26 -5.67 17.97
C PRO A 86 18.53 -7.04 18.00
N THR A 87 17.20 -7.04 18.05
CA THR A 87 16.37 -8.24 18.18
C THR A 87 15.80 -8.89 16.90
N PRO A 88 15.87 -8.33 15.67
CA PRO A 88 15.17 -8.91 14.52
C PRO A 88 15.68 -10.31 14.17
N GLY A 89 16.96 -10.61 14.46
CA GLY A 89 17.52 -11.96 14.35
C GLY A 89 16.78 -13.03 15.14
N ASN A 90 16.09 -12.66 16.23
CA ASN A 90 15.30 -13.58 17.05
C ASN A 90 13.88 -13.80 16.50
N SER A 91 13.43 -12.94 15.58
CA SER A 91 12.09 -12.99 14.98
C SER A 91 12.09 -13.57 13.57
N MET A 92 13.27 -13.66 12.93
CA MET A 92 13.44 -14.29 11.62
C MET A 92 13.63 -15.79 11.75
N THR A 93 12.94 -16.57 10.93
CA THR A 93 13.16 -18.02 10.82
C THR A 93 14.26 -18.31 9.80
N ASN A 94 14.37 -17.49 8.76
CA ASN A 94 15.37 -17.64 7.71
C ASN A 94 16.45 -16.56 7.77
N SER A 95 17.66 -16.88 7.30
CA SER A 95 18.77 -15.92 7.21
C SER A 95 18.83 -15.19 5.87
N GLY A 96 19.56 -14.07 5.81
CA GLY A 96 19.83 -13.34 4.58
C GLY A 96 18.60 -12.60 4.04
N ALA A 97 18.48 -12.50 2.71
CA ALA A 97 17.40 -11.75 2.06
C ALA A 97 16.00 -12.30 2.39
N HIS A 98 15.87 -13.60 2.66
CA HIS A 98 14.58 -14.18 2.99
C HIS A 98 14.10 -13.77 4.39
N GLY A 99 15.00 -13.69 5.37
CA GLY A 99 14.66 -13.18 6.71
C GLY A 99 14.19 -11.73 6.69
N PHE A 100 14.82 -10.88 5.87
CA PHE A 100 14.32 -9.52 5.65
C PHE A 100 12.91 -9.53 5.05
N SER A 101 12.66 -10.38 4.05
CA SER A 101 11.34 -10.52 3.45
C SER A 101 10.28 -10.99 4.45
N GLU A 102 10.62 -11.80 5.47
CA GLU A 102 9.69 -12.18 6.54
C GLU A 102 9.23 -10.95 7.35
N ILE A 103 10.16 -10.09 7.74
CA ILE A 103 9.85 -8.86 8.48
C ILE A 103 9.04 -7.89 7.60
N LEU A 104 9.46 -7.70 6.36
CA LEU A 104 8.76 -6.86 5.40
C LEU A 104 7.34 -7.37 5.14
N TYR A 105 7.17 -8.69 5.02
CA TYR A 105 5.88 -9.34 4.86
C TYR A 105 4.97 -9.11 6.07
N ALA A 106 5.48 -9.32 7.28
CA ALA A 106 4.70 -9.14 8.51
C ALA A 106 4.14 -7.71 8.65
N TYR A 107 4.97 -6.69 8.41
CA TYR A 107 4.50 -5.31 8.46
C TYR A 107 3.64 -4.91 7.25
N THR A 108 3.88 -5.49 6.07
CA THR A 108 3.00 -5.34 4.91
C THR A 108 1.60 -5.88 5.21
N SER A 109 1.52 -7.12 5.69
CA SER A 109 0.27 -7.80 6.04
C SER A 109 -0.48 -7.04 7.14
N GLY A 110 0.22 -6.62 8.20
CA GLY A 110 -0.38 -5.85 9.29
C GLY A 110 -0.89 -4.47 8.86
N ALA A 111 -0.11 -3.72 8.08
CA ALA A 111 -0.50 -2.38 7.64
C ALA A 111 -1.64 -2.39 6.60
N ASN A 112 -1.72 -3.42 5.76
CA ASN A 112 -2.78 -3.56 4.76
C ASN A 112 -4.01 -4.33 5.26
N ASN A 113 -4.02 -4.73 6.54
CA ASN A 113 -5.09 -5.53 7.14
C ASN A 113 -5.31 -6.90 6.44
N ASN A 114 -4.26 -7.48 5.84
CA ASN A 114 -4.33 -8.81 5.22
C ASN A 114 -4.51 -9.90 6.28
N GLY A 115 -3.63 -9.87 7.30
CA GLY A 115 -3.61 -10.86 8.39
C GLY A 115 -3.00 -12.22 8.02
N SER A 116 -2.33 -12.35 6.87
CA SER A 116 -1.53 -13.52 6.50
C SER A 116 -0.13 -13.52 7.10
#